data_AF-A0A518LL25-F1
#
_entry.id   AF-A0A518LL25-F1
#
_cell.length_a   1.000
_cell.length_b   1.000
_cell.length_c   1.000
_cell.angle_alpha   90.00
_cell.angle_beta   90.00
_cell.angle_gamma   90.00
#
_symmetry.space_group_name_H-M   'P 1'
#
loop_
_entity.id
_entity.type
_entity.pdbx_description
1 polymer ?
#
loop_
_entity_poly.entity_id
_entity_poly.type
_entity_poly.pdbx_seq_one_letter_code
_entity_poly.pdbx_strand_id
1 'polypeptide(L)'
;MNEPAPNSAVALAIGIADLVNREGLSQSEIAKATGVSQPLVSKLLSGDYGKLRPNTLLKLESFKRLTKEERQRIVNATRTRDVFLSHRSADSEFVKKLAADIEATDIDRRRFTVWIDEAEIKAGQSIPGAITHGLETSRLFAIVMTPAYFRSESGWTDAEWHALLHTDPDNRRRKIIPLLAADCPYIPFLLRHLHAIDMRGNRYKAGLDKLIAILADQPYAPPVVHRGQLIAGSGRIDRSTLVAERSIPEAAPDPVQESLYCNLLPIDRLPQYVYMAPIAKSLRSPSGALPRKEKLKEIIRSEQSDNERPIVPAFRIVGEQVVSFHDLETAESFLAPIVDENATVSPVEEFAREEEGRKIIVSLLHMAISRYAIRFVGEGTLISDESKLHRYFFGPRDGKDNTIEWRPVKNKTTRTVAKACTRNSHVEFWRHQAAYLKVVFLATKFYLHITPTWVLTRDGRCVIAGPKVGRIVSKWTAPERNMQVLYHVRFWTWALRRGRPGPISIRAGDQWMEIATVPASIVLNHGIADDQRDLMRLLDLEAATLARTEEEAADAASASGEELAELLDDLGVEADEDLDSFGTEEPSTDA
;
A
#
# COMPACT_ATOMS: atom_id res chain seq x y z
N MET A 1 -3.10 -23.52 -58.14
CA MET A 1 -3.37 -22.42 -57.17
C MET A 1 -4.48 -21.57 -57.75
N ASN A 2 -5.70 -21.73 -57.25
CA ASN A 2 -6.80 -20.81 -57.55
C ASN A 2 -7.06 -20.01 -56.28
N GLU A 3 -6.82 -18.70 -56.32
CA GLU A 3 -7.35 -17.80 -55.29
C GLU A 3 -8.87 -17.92 -55.29
N PRO A 4 -9.52 -18.12 -54.13
CA PRO A 4 -10.97 -18.15 -54.07
C PRO A 4 -11.50 -16.76 -54.49
N ALA A 5 -12.41 -16.74 -55.46
CA ALA A 5 -13.01 -15.51 -55.98
C ALA A 5 -13.54 -14.64 -54.82
N PRO A 6 -13.36 -13.30 -54.86
CA PRO A 6 -13.72 -12.38 -53.78
C PRO A 6 -15.17 -12.53 -53.30
N ASN A 7 -16.08 -13.02 -54.14
CA ASN A 7 -17.48 -13.30 -53.78
C ASN A 7 -17.66 -14.40 -52.73
N SER A 8 -16.78 -15.41 -52.64
CA SER A 8 -16.95 -16.52 -51.66
C SER A 8 -16.53 -16.11 -50.24
N ALA A 9 -15.44 -15.34 -50.12
CA ALA A 9 -14.97 -14.83 -48.83
C ALA A 9 -15.95 -13.79 -48.25
N VAL A 10 -16.56 -12.96 -49.09
CA VAL A 10 -17.61 -12.01 -48.70
C VAL A 10 -18.86 -12.75 -48.21
N ALA A 11 -19.34 -13.77 -48.94
CA ALA A 11 -20.49 -14.57 -48.54
C ALA A 11 -20.25 -15.39 -47.25
N LEU A 12 -19.01 -15.82 -47.01
CA LEU A 12 -18.61 -16.45 -45.76
C LEU A 12 -18.57 -15.43 -44.62
N ALA A 13 -18.00 -14.25 -44.82
CA ALA A 13 -17.95 -13.18 -43.83
C ALA A 13 -19.36 -12.76 -43.38
N ILE A 14 -20.31 -12.59 -44.30
CA ILE A 14 -21.72 -12.31 -43.99
C ILE A 14 -22.32 -13.44 -43.16
N GLY A 15 -22.04 -14.70 -43.52
CA GLY A 15 -22.53 -15.86 -42.79
C GLY A 15 -21.99 -15.95 -41.36
N ILE A 16 -20.69 -15.72 -41.16
CA ILE A 16 -20.07 -15.70 -39.83
C ILE A 16 -20.56 -14.49 -39.02
N ALA A 17 -20.78 -13.33 -39.66
CA ALA A 17 -21.38 -12.17 -39.01
C ALA A 17 -22.80 -12.45 -38.53
N ASP A 18 -23.59 -13.23 -39.28
CA ASP A 18 -24.94 -13.63 -38.86
C ASP A 18 -24.90 -14.55 -37.62
N LEU A 19 -23.92 -15.45 -37.54
CA LEU A 19 -23.72 -16.29 -36.35
C LEU A 19 -23.37 -15.44 -35.11
N VAL A 20 -22.58 -14.37 -35.28
CA VAL A 20 -22.23 -13.46 -34.18
C VAL A 20 -23.43 -12.62 -33.76
N ASN A 21 -24.15 -12.04 -34.72
CA ASN A 21 -25.19 -11.06 -34.44
C ASN A 21 -26.55 -11.69 -34.11
N ARG A 22 -26.90 -12.83 -34.70
CA ARG A 22 -28.20 -13.50 -34.52
C ARG A 22 -28.15 -14.70 -33.60
N GLU A 23 -27.10 -15.52 -33.68
CA GLU A 23 -26.93 -16.68 -32.78
C GLU A 23 -26.17 -16.32 -31.50
N GLY A 24 -25.64 -15.09 -31.37
CA GLY A 24 -24.99 -14.59 -30.16
C GLY A 24 -23.62 -15.20 -29.87
N LEU A 25 -22.99 -15.82 -30.86
CA LEU A 25 -21.66 -16.43 -30.72
C LEU A 25 -20.56 -15.37 -30.73
N SER A 26 -19.64 -15.40 -29.78
CA SER A 26 -18.48 -14.50 -29.79
C SER A 26 -17.45 -14.94 -30.84
N GLN A 27 -16.66 -13.99 -31.35
CA GLN A 27 -15.55 -14.29 -32.27
C GLN A 27 -14.52 -15.25 -31.65
N SER A 28 -14.36 -15.21 -30.32
CA SER A 28 -13.48 -16.10 -29.56
C SER A 28 -14.02 -17.53 -29.51
N GLU A 29 -15.34 -17.71 -29.34
CA GLU A 29 -15.98 -19.03 -29.37
C GLU A 29 -15.88 -19.66 -30.76
N ILE A 30 -16.10 -18.89 -31.82
CA ILE A 30 -15.96 -19.36 -33.21
C ILE A 30 -14.49 -19.72 -33.50
N ALA A 31 -13.55 -18.91 -33.04
CA ALA A 31 -12.11 -19.16 -33.18
C ALA A 31 -11.69 -20.49 -32.52
N LYS A 32 -12.10 -20.70 -31.26
CA LYS A 32 -11.83 -21.93 -30.52
C LYS A 32 -12.50 -23.15 -31.16
N ALA A 33 -13.77 -23.04 -31.53
CA ALA A 33 -14.54 -24.13 -32.14
C ALA A 33 -14.00 -24.57 -33.51
N THR A 34 -13.34 -23.66 -34.25
CA THR A 34 -12.81 -23.94 -35.59
C THR A 34 -11.30 -24.17 -35.62
N GLY A 35 -10.60 -23.96 -34.50
CA GLY A 35 -9.14 -23.98 -34.44
C GLY A 35 -8.49 -22.91 -35.34
N VAL A 36 -9.19 -21.79 -35.54
CA VAL A 36 -8.72 -20.61 -36.27
C VAL A 36 -8.40 -19.53 -35.25
N SER A 37 -7.28 -18.81 -35.40
CA SER A 37 -6.95 -17.75 -34.44
C SER A 37 -7.98 -16.60 -34.50
N GLN A 38 -8.34 -16.06 -33.33
CA GLN A 38 -9.31 -14.96 -33.22
C GLN A 38 -8.97 -13.75 -34.12
N PRO A 39 -7.71 -13.31 -34.28
CA PRO A 39 -7.38 -12.22 -35.19
C PRO A 39 -7.75 -12.49 -36.65
N LEU A 40 -7.71 -13.76 -37.10
CA LEU A 40 -8.10 -14.11 -38.47
C LEU A 40 -9.62 -14.09 -38.66
N VAL A 41 -10.38 -14.47 -37.62
CA VAL A 41 -11.86 -14.35 -37.61
C VAL A 41 -12.26 -12.87 -37.65
N SER A 42 -11.60 -12.03 -36.85
CA SER A 42 -11.81 -10.58 -36.85
C SER A 42 -11.48 -9.95 -38.21
N LYS A 43 -10.38 -10.35 -38.85
CA LYS A 43 -10.00 -9.91 -40.20
C LYS A 43 -11.05 -10.24 -41.25
N LEU A 44 -11.56 -11.48 -41.26
CA LEU A 44 -12.63 -11.91 -42.15
C LEU A 44 -13.88 -11.01 -42.02
N LEU A 45 -14.27 -10.69 -40.77
CA LEU A 45 -15.42 -9.85 -40.48
C LEU A 45 -15.20 -8.36 -40.83
N SER A 46 -13.95 -7.89 -40.77
CA SER A 46 -13.58 -6.51 -41.12
C SER A 46 -13.41 -6.26 -42.62
N GLY A 47 -13.50 -7.31 -43.45
CA GLY A 47 -13.30 -7.20 -44.91
C GLY A 47 -11.84 -7.21 -45.37
N ASP A 48 -10.87 -7.43 -44.45
CA ASP A 48 -9.45 -7.58 -44.79
C ASP A 48 -9.12 -9.04 -45.17
N TYR A 49 -9.24 -9.34 -46.46
CA TYR A 49 -9.03 -10.69 -47.01
C TYR A 49 -7.57 -11.01 -47.38
N GLY A 50 -6.66 -10.02 -47.37
CA GLY A 50 -5.32 -10.13 -47.96
C GLY A 50 -4.36 -11.11 -47.28
N LYS A 51 -4.76 -11.75 -46.17
CA LYS A 51 -3.95 -12.74 -45.42
C LYS A 51 -4.71 -14.03 -45.06
N LEU A 52 -5.92 -14.24 -45.58
CA LEU A 52 -6.72 -15.43 -45.27
C LEU A 52 -6.30 -16.59 -46.17
N ARG A 53 -5.74 -17.64 -45.57
CA ARG A 53 -5.36 -18.86 -46.30
C ARG A 53 -6.62 -19.66 -46.67
N PRO A 54 -6.65 -20.39 -47.80
CA PRO A 54 -7.79 -21.22 -48.19
C PRO A 54 -8.25 -22.21 -47.11
N ASN A 55 -7.32 -22.80 -46.35
CA ASN A 55 -7.63 -23.71 -45.24
C ASN A 55 -8.40 -23.03 -44.09
N THR A 56 -8.12 -21.74 -43.84
CA THR A 56 -8.85 -20.95 -42.83
C THR A 56 -10.30 -20.73 -43.25
N LEU A 57 -10.53 -20.42 -44.53
CA LEU A 57 -11.87 -20.23 -45.08
C LEU A 57 -12.67 -21.55 -45.05
N LEU A 58 -12.05 -22.68 -45.41
CA LEU A 58 -12.68 -24.00 -45.37
C LEU A 58 -13.14 -24.38 -43.95
N LYS A 59 -12.32 -24.13 -42.91
CA LYS A 59 -12.69 -24.41 -41.51
C LYS A 59 -13.88 -23.59 -41.04
N LEU A 60 -13.93 -22.31 -41.39
CA LEU A 60 -15.05 -21.43 -41.05
C LEU A 60 -16.30 -21.78 -41.86
N GLU A 61 -16.13 -22.18 -43.12
CA GLU A 61 -17.22 -22.62 -43.97
C GLU A 61 -17.82 -23.94 -43.49
N SER A 62 -16.99 -24.92 -43.08
CA SER A 62 -17.48 -26.16 -42.47
C SER A 62 -18.28 -25.88 -41.20
N PHE A 63 -17.83 -24.94 -40.37
CA PHE A 63 -18.53 -24.57 -39.14
C PHE A 63 -19.87 -23.86 -39.40
N LYS A 64 -19.91 -22.99 -40.42
CA LYS A 64 -21.15 -22.34 -40.88
C LYS A 64 -22.18 -23.34 -41.40
N ARG A 65 -21.75 -24.43 -42.06
CA ARG A 65 -22.64 -25.44 -42.66
C ARG A 65 -23.29 -26.36 -41.64
N LEU A 66 -22.82 -26.39 -40.39
CA LEU A 66 -23.42 -27.17 -39.32
C LEU A 66 -24.86 -26.69 -39.02
N THR A 67 -25.64 -27.52 -38.34
CA THR A 67 -26.91 -27.07 -37.74
C THR A 67 -26.63 -26.18 -36.52
N LYS A 68 -27.62 -25.39 -36.11
CA LYS A 68 -27.54 -24.57 -34.89
C LYS A 68 -27.24 -25.43 -33.65
N GLU A 69 -27.85 -26.60 -33.57
CA GLU A 69 -27.69 -27.55 -32.47
C GLU A 69 -26.26 -28.13 -32.41
N GLU A 70 -25.68 -28.50 -33.56
CA GLU A 70 -24.30 -28.97 -33.65
C GLU A 70 -23.30 -27.87 -33.31
N ARG A 71 -23.50 -26.64 -33.80
CA ARG A 71 -22.66 -25.49 -33.42
C ARG A 71 -22.70 -25.25 -31.92
N GLN A 72 -23.90 -25.25 -31.32
CA GLN A 72 -24.05 -25.02 -29.89
C GLN A 72 -23.37 -26.13 -29.07
N ARG A 73 -23.45 -27.39 -29.51
CA ARG A 73 -22.73 -28.51 -28.88
C ARG A 73 -21.22 -28.33 -28.93
N ILE A 74 -20.66 -27.98 -30.09
CA ILE A 74 -19.21 -27.75 -30.24
C ILE A 74 -18.77 -26.58 -29.37
N VAL A 75 -19.48 -25.45 -29.42
CA VAL A 75 -19.16 -24.25 -28.63
C VAL A 75 -19.25 -24.55 -27.13
N ASN A 76 -20.29 -25.25 -26.68
CA ASN A 76 -20.44 -25.65 -25.28
C ASN A 76 -19.33 -26.62 -24.83
N ALA A 77 -18.91 -27.56 -25.69
CA ALA A 77 -17.78 -28.44 -25.43
C ALA A 77 -16.43 -27.69 -25.40
N THR A 78 -16.36 -26.48 -25.98
CA THR A 78 -15.16 -25.64 -25.99
C THR A 78 -15.17 -24.55 -24.90
N ARG A 79 -16.24 -24.47 -24.09
CA ARG A 79 -16.30 -23.59 -22.92
C ARG A 79 -15.59 -24.27 -21.74
N THR A 80 -14.50 -23.65 -21.28
CA THR A 80 -13.83 -24.02 -20.03
C THR A 80 -14.78 -23.77 -18.86
N ARG A 81 -15.09 -24.80 -18.07
CA ARG A 81 -15.93 -24.67 -16.87
C ARG A 81 -15.14 -24.03 -15.72
N ASP A 82 -15.83 -23.39 -14.77
CA ASP A 82 -15.17 -22.63 -13.70
C ASP A 82 -14.57 -23.55 -12.63
N VAL A 83 -15.27 -24.64 -12.28
CA VAL A 83 -14.82 -25.59 -11.27
C VAL A 83 -15.31 -27.00 -11.54
N PHE A 84 -14.45 -28.00 -11.31
CA PHE A 84 -14.81 -29.41 -11.23
C PHE A 84 -14.93 -29.85 -9.77
N LEU A 85 -16.08 -30.42 -9.38
CA LEU A 85 -16.31 -30.99 -8.06
C LEU A 85 -16.01 -32.50 -8.06
N SER A 86 -14.78 -32.86 -7.70
CA SER A 86 -14.38 -34.26 -7.52
C SER A 86 -14.97 -34.78 -6.21
N HIS A 87 -15.74 -35.86 -6.29
CA HIS A 87 -16.48 -36.43 -5.17
C HIS A 87 -16.71 -37.93 -5.35
N ARG A 88 -17.14 -38.61 -4.29
CA ARG A 88 -17.64 -39.98 -4.38
C ARG A 88 -19.15 -39.99 -4.61
N SER A 89 -19.64 -41.06 -5.24
CA SER A 89 -21.08 -41.28 -5.44
C SER A 89 -21.89 -41.26 -4.15
N ALA A 90 -21.29 -41.61 -3.01
CA ALA A 90 -21.93 -41.50 -1.69
C ALA A 90 -22.21 -40.05 -1.27
N ASP A 91 -21.48 -39.08 -1.81
CA ASP A 91 -21.56 -37.65 -1.48
C ASP A 91 -22.39 -36.86 -2.50
N SER A 92 -23.02 -37.53 -3.48
CA SER A 92 -23.68 -36.86 -4.60
C SER A 92 -24.82 -35.93 -4.20
N GLU A 93 -25.52 -36.17 -3.09
CA GLU A 93 -26.55 -35.24 -2.60
C GLU A 93 -25.95 -33.89 -2.17
N PHE A 94 -24.85 -33.92 -1.41
CA PHE A 94 -24.13 -32.71 -0.99
C PHE A 94 -23.59 -31.95 -2.20
N VAL A 95 -23.01 -32.67 -3.17
CA VAL A 95 -22.40 -32.05 -4.35
C VAL A 95 -23.42 -31.46 -5.30
N LYS A 96 -24.56 -32.11 -5.51
CA LYS A 96 -25.68 -31.55 -6.28
C LYS A 96 -26.19 -30.25 -5.67
N LYS A 97 -26.32 -30.20 -4.34
CA LYS A 97 -26.69 -28.98 -3.62
C LYS A 97 -25.63 -27.89 -3.82
N LEU A 98 -24.36 -28.22 -3.60
CA LEU A 98 -23.25 -27.26 -3.73
C LEU A 98 -23.16 -26.68 -5.14
N ALA A 99 -23.31 -27.51 -6.17
CA ALA A 99 -23.31 -27.06 -7.55
C ALA A 99 -24.49 -26.14 -7.85
N ALA A 100 -25.71 -26.50 -7.41
CA ALA A 100 -26.89 -25.65 -7.58
C ALA A 100 -26.70 -24.29 -6.91
N ASP A 101 -26.13 -24.26 -5.70
CA ASP A 101 -25.85 -23.02 -4.96
C ASP A 101 -24.77 -22.16 -5.67
N ILE A 102 -23.74 -22.78 -6.26
CA ILE A 102 -22.73 -22.08 -7.05
C ILE A 102 -23.34 -21.46 -8.32
N GLU A 103 -24.14 -22.23 -9.05
CA GLU A 103 -24.76 -21.79 -10.31
C GLU A 103 -25.88 -20.76 -10.09
N ALA A 104 -26.51 -20.76 -8.91
CA ALA A 104 -27.51 -19.77 -8.51
C ALA A 104 -26.91 -18.41 -8.12
N THR A 105 -25.59 -18.33 -7.88
CA THR A 105 -24.92 -17.11 -7.45
C THR A 105 -24.50 -16.26 -8.66
N ASP A 106 -24.93 -15.00 -8.69
CA ASP A 106 -24.55 -14.00 -9.70
C ASP A 106 -23.68 -12.92 -9.05
N ILE A 107 -22.44 -12.78 -9.53
CA ILE A 107 -21.51 -11.72 -9.13
C ILE A 107 -21.06 -11.02 -10.41
N ASP A 108 -21.21 -9.71 -10.46
CA ASP A 108 -20.80 -8.87 -11.60
C ASP A 108 -21.36 -9.31 -12.97
N ARG A 109 -22.59 -9.87 -12.99
CA ARG A 109 -23.26 -10.42 -14.18
C ARG A 109 -22.58 -11.68 -14.74
N ARG A 110 -21.74 -12.35 -13.95
CA ARG A 110 -21.10 -13.62 -14.30
C ARG A 110 -21.79 -14.74 -13.53
N ARG A 111 -22.30 -15.73 -14.27
CA ARG A 111 -22.74 -17.02 -13.72
C ARG A 111 -21.61 -18.01 -13.78
N PHE A 112 -21.38 -18.71 -12.68
CA PHE A 112 -20.38 -19.78 -12.61
C PHE A 112 -20.93 -21.07 -13.20
N THR A 113 -20.04 -21.85 -13.82
CA THR A 113 -20.36 -23.14 -14.43
C THR A 113 -19.66 -24.26 -13.69
N VAL A 114 -20.42 -25.26 -13.26
CA VAL A 114 -19.88 -26.37 -12.48
C VAL A 114 -19.79 -27.63 -13.33
N TRP A 115 -18.66 -28.33 -13.24
CA TRP A 115 -18.60 -29.75 -13.60
C TRP A 115 -18.85 -30.55 -12.33
N ILE A 116 -19.95 -31.29 -12.29
CA ILE A 116 -20.12 -32.43 -11.38
C ILE A 116 -19.87 -33.65 -12.24
N ASP A 117 -19.10 -34.61 -11.74
CA ASP A 117 -18.95 -35.91 -12.41
C ASP A 117 -20.36 -36.40 -12.80
N GLU A 118 -20.63 -36.46 -14.11
CA GLU A 118 -21.98 -36.67 -14.60
C GLU A 118 -22.46 -38.03 -14.09
N ALA A 119 -23.67 -38.02 -13.53
CA ALA A 119 -24.46 -39.22 -13.50
C ALA A 119 -24.39 -39.90 -14.89
N GLU A 120 -23.97 -41.17 -14.89
CA GLU A 120 -23.89 -42.10 -16.04
C GLU A 120 -22.61 -42.05 -16.91
N ILE A 121 -21.50 -42.54 -16.37
CA ILE A 121 -20.61 -43.39 -17.17
C ILE A 121 -21.47 -44.55 -17.68
N LYS A 122 -21.89 -44.49 -18.94
CA LYS A 122 -22.67 -45.57 -19.56
C LYS A 122 -21.82 -46.83 -19.55
N ALA A 123 -22.44 -48.00 -19.39
CA ALA A 123 -21.74 -49.27 -19.45
C ALA A 123 -20.86 -49.32 -20.72
N GLY A 124 -19.54 -49.39 -20.54
CA GLY A 124 -18.54 -49.39 -21.63
C GLY A 124 -17.70 -48.11 -21.79
N GLN A 125 -17.94 -47.04 -21.03
CA GLN A 125 -17.09 -45.83 -21.06
C GLN A 125 -15.90 -45.91 -20.08
N SER A 126 -14.79 -45.27 -20.47
CA SER A 126 -13.56 -45.20 -19.66
C SER A 126 -13.69 -44.16 -18.55
N ILE A 127 -13.75 -44.63 -17.30
CA ILE A 127 -13.74 -43.78 -16.10
C ILE A 127 -12.52 -42.82 -16.10
N PRO A 128 -11.27 -43.28 -16.37
CA PRO A 128 -10.13 -42.39 -16.50
C PRO A 128 -10.25 -41.28 -17.57
N GLY A 129 -10.95 -41.57 -18.67
CA GLY A 129 -11.13 -40.62 -19.77
C GLY A 129 -12.03 -39.44 -19.40
N ALA A 130 -13.15 -39.70 -18.70
CA ALA A 130 -14.07 -38.67 -18.25
C ALA A 130 -13.43 -37.72 -17.22
N ILE A 131 -12.65 -38.28 -16.31
CA ILE A 131 -11.92 -37.54 -15.28
C ILE A 131 -10.81 -36.68 -15.90
N THR A 132 -10.01 -37.25 -16.81
CA THR A 132 -8.97 -36.49 -17.53
C THR A 132 -9.59 -35.32 -18.30
N HIS A 133 -10.75 -35.54 -18.91
CA HIS A 133 -11.49 -34.47 -19.57
C HIS A 133 -11.96 -33.39 -18.60
N GLY A 134 -12.47 -33.74 -17.42
CA GLY A 134 -12.84 -32.78 -16.37
C GLY A 134 -11.66 -31.93 -15.89
N LEU A 135 -10.47 -32.54 -15.77
CA LEU A 135 -9.21 -31.86 -15.43
C LEU A 135 -8.72 -30.91 -16.53
N GLU A 136 -8.88 -31.27 -17.81
CA GLU A 136 -8.47 -30.43 -18.95
C GLU A 136 -9.45 -29.30 -19.25
N THR A 137 -10.73 -29.50 -18.95
CA THR A 137 -11.81 -28.57 -19.32
C THR A 137 -12.27 -27.66 -18.19
N SER A 138 -11.73 -27.80 -16.97
CA SER A 138 -12.10 -26.97 -15.82
C SER A 138 -10.95 -26.08 -15.35
N ARG A 139 -11.25 -24.85 -14.95
CA ARG A 139 -10.25 -23.90 -14.45
C ARG A 139 -9.72 -24.29 -13.08
N LEU A 140 -10.62 -24.64 -12.16
CA LEU A 140 -10.30 -25.09 -10.81
C LEU A 140 -10.81 -26.51 -10.57
N PHE A 141 -10.20 -27.21 -9.63
CA PHE A 141 -10.53 -28.55 -9.20
C PHE A 141 -10.79 -28.56 -7.70
N ALA A 142 -12.05 -28.73 -7.29
CA ALA A 142 -12.42 -28.79 -5.90
C ALA A 142 -12.60 -30.24 -5.44
N ILE A 143 -11.90 -30.60 -4.37
CA ILE A 143 -11.96 -31.94 -3.77
C ILE A 143 -12.99 -31.92 -2.64
N VAL A 144 -14.07 -32.68 -2.78
CA VAL A 144 -15.08 -32.83 -1.73
C VAL A 144 -14.62 -33.89 -0.74
N MET A 145 -13.97 -33.44 0.34
CA MET A 145 -13.35 -34.28 1.34
C MET A 145 -14.39 -34.84 2.32
N THR A 146 -14.55 -36.15 2.26
CA THR A 146 -15.32 -36.97 3.22
C THR A 146 -14.52 -38.23 3.57
N PRO A 147 -14.87 -38.96 4.65
CA PRO A 147 -14.29 -40.28 4.88
C PRO A 147 -14.42 -41.22 3.69
N ALA A 148 -15.52 -41.15 2.94
CA ALA A 148 -15.74 -41.98 1.76
C ALA A 148 -14.77 -41.63 0.62
N TYR A 149 -14.43 -40.34 0.46
CA TYR A 149 -13.47 -39.88 -0.54
C TYR A 149 -12.10 -40.58 -0.41
N PHE A 150 -11.61 -40.75 0.83
CA PHE A 150 -10.28 -41.31 1.10
C PHE A 150 -10.22 -42.81 1.39
N ARG A 151 -11.35 -43.53 1.48
CA ARG A 151 -11.39 -44.98 1.79
C ARG A 151 -11.23 -45.91 0.57
N SER A 152 -10.67 -45.42 -0.53
CA SER A 152 -10.59 -46.17 -1.79
C SER A 152 -9.66 -47.39 -1.71
N GLU A 153 -10.17 -48.59 -1.99
CA GLU A 153 -9.34 -49.77 -2.31
C GLU A 153 -8.84 -49.76 -3.77
N SER A 154 -9.40 -48.89 -4.63
CA SER A 154 -9.14 -48.88 -6.08
C SER A 154 -8.10 -47.85 -6.55
N GLY A 155 -7.54 -47.01 -5.65
CA GLY A 155 -6.45 -46.06 -5.94
C GLY A 155 -6.75 -44.91 -6.91
N TRP A 156 -7.93 -44.87 -7.54
CA TRP A 156 -8.22 -43.93 -8.64
C TRP A 156 -8.45 -42.48 -8.22
N THR A 157 -9.11 -42.24 -7.07
CA THR A 157 -9.26 -40.88 -6.51
C THR A 157 -7.92 -40.24 -6.15
N ASP A 158 -6.88 -41.04 -5.92
CA ASP A 158 -5.53 -40.53 -5.61
C ASP A 158 -4.76 -40.11 -6.86
N ALA A 159 -4.95 -40.80 -7.99
CA ALA A 159 -4.29 -40.47 -9.25
C ALA A 159 -4.65 -39.06 -9.78
N GLU A 160 -5.86 -38.57 -9.49
CA GLU A 160 -6.39 -37.28 -9.97
C GLU A 160 -5.62 -36.09 -9.40
N TRP A 161 -5.62 -35.98 -8.06
CA TRP A 161 -4.94 -34.89 -7.40
C TRP A 161 -3.43 -35.09 -7.41
N HIS A 162 -2.92 -36.33 -7.55
CA HIS A 162 -1.50 -36.59 -7.86
C HIS A 162 -1.08 -35.97 -9.20
N ALA A 163 -1.89 -36.11 -10.27
CA ALA A 163 -1.60 -35.53 -11.58
C ALA A 163 -1.63 -33.99 -11.53
N LEU A 164 -2.61 -33.42 -10.82
CA LEU A 164 -2.67 -31.97 -10.62
C LEU A 164 -1.49 -31.45 -9.81
N LEU A 165 -1.13 -32.10 -8.69
CA LEU A 165 0.06 -31.76 -7.92
C LEU A 165 1.34 -31.93 -8.75
N HIS A 166 1.44 -32.90 -9.66
CA HIS A 166 2.59 -32.97 -10.56
C HIS A 166 2.72 -31.70 -11.43
N THR A 167 1.60 -31.12 -11.87
CA THR A 167 1.61 -29.87 -12.66
C THR A 167 1.66 -28.59 -11.83
N ASP A 168 1.35 -28.68 -10.53
CA ASP A 168 1.34 -27.59 -9.56
C ASP A 168 1.69 -28.12 -8.15
N PRO A 169 2.98 -28.45 -7.87
CA PRO A 169 3.38 -29.23 -6.67
C PRO A 169 3.05 -28.58 -5.34
N ASP A 170 3.16 -27.25 -5.28
CA ASP A 170 2.83 -26.43 -4.10
C ASP A 170 1.40 -25.85 -4.18
N ASN A 171 0.64 -26.19 -5.23
CA ASN A 171 -0.66 -25.62 -5.53
C ASN A 171 -0.66 -24.08 -5.59
N ARG A 172 0.42 -23.45 -6.10
CA ARG A 172 0.58 -21.98 -6.16
C ARG A 172 -0.45 -21.34 -7.07
N ARG A 173 -0.84 -22.05 -8.14
CA ARG A 173 -1.89 -21.59 -9.07
C ARG A 173 -3.29 -21.89 -8.53
N ARG A 174 -3.39 -22.40 -7.30
CA ARG A 174 -4.63 -22.74 -6.58
C ARG A 174 -5.55 -23.63 -7.41
N LYS A 175 -4.98 -24.52 -8.22
CA LYS A 175 -5.76 -25.44 -9.06
C LYS A 175 -6.58 -26.39 -8.22
N ILE A 176 -6.07 -26.84 -7.08
CA ILE A 176 -6.77 -27.72 -6.14
C ILE A 176 -7.39 -26.90 -5.01
N ILE A 177 -8.69 -27.06 -4.78
CA ILE A 177 -9.43 -26.43 -3.68
C ILE A 177 -10.01 -27.53 -2.77
N PRO A 178 -9.42 -27.81 -1.60
CA PRO A 178 -9.97 -28.80 -0.68
C PRO A 178 -11.23 -28.27 0.01
N LEU A 179 -12.34 -29.00 -0.07
CA LEU A 179 -13.62 -28.68 0.57
C LEU A 179 -13.92 -29.73 1.63
N LEU A 180 -13.86 -29.36 2.90
CA LEU A 180 -14.14 -30.27 4.00
C LEU A 180 -15.65 -30.37 4.23
N ALA A 181 -16.27 -31.41 3.68
CA ALA A 181 -17.72 -31.64 3.77
C ALA A 181 -18.11 -32.51 4.97
N ALA A 182 -17.23 -33.40 5.43
CA ALA A 182 -17.41 -34.22 6.62
C ALA A 182 -16.09 -34.42 7.40
N ASP A 183 -16.18 -34.87 8.65
CA ASP A 183 -14.99 -35.16 9.48
C ASP A 183 -14.17 -36.28 8.85
N CYS A 184 -12.95 -35.96 8.39
CA CYS A 184 -12.05 -36.91 7.76
C CYS A 184 -10.99 -37.36 8.76
N PRO A 185 -11.06 -38.61 9.29
CA PRO A 185 -10.05 -39.11 10.24
C PRO A 185 -8.69 -39.35 9.60
N TYR A 186 -8.65 -39.50 8.27
CA TYR A 186 -7.44 -39.64 7.47
C TYR A 186 -7.50 -38.69 6.28
N ILE A 187 -6.40 -37.95 6.07
CA ILE A 187 -6.15 -37.11 4.90
C ILE A 187 -4.73 -37.45 4.40
N PRO A 188 -4.53 -37.73 3.09
CA PRO A 188 -3.22 -38.00 2.51
C PRO A 188 -2.22 -36.86 2.76
N PHE A 189 -0.95 -37.18 3.02
CA PHE A 189 0.08 -36.21 3.41
C PHE A 189 0.21 -35.04 2.42
N LEU A 190 0.16 -35.34 1.13
CA LEU A 190 0.24 -34.36 0.04
C LEU A 190 -0.94 -33.39 -0.01
N LEU A 191 -2.08 -33.68 0.65
CA LEU A 191 -3.21 -32.76 0.75
C LEU A 191 -3.24 -32.01 2.10
N ARG A 192 -2.48 -32.46 3.11
CA ARG A 192 -2.50 -31.85 4.46
C ARG A 192 -1.99 -30.42 4.50
N HIS A 193 -1.09 -30.06 3.57
CA HIS A 193 -0.52 -28.72 3.50
C HIS A 193 -1.48 -27.69 2.86
N LEU A 194 -2.52 -28.15 2.16
CA LEU A 194 -3.50 -27.30 1.52
C LEU A 194 -4.53 -26.82 2.54
N HIS A 195 -4.82 -25.51 2.52
CA HIS A 195 -5.85 -24.95 3.40
C HIS A 195 -7.25 -25.31 2.90
N ALA A 196 -7.93 -26.21 3.64
CA ALA A 196 -9.29 -26.63 3.31
C ALA A 196 -10.34 -25.58 3.69
N ILE A 197 -11.37 -25.45 2.85
CA ILE A 197 -12.59 -24.69 3.16
C ILE A 197 -13.52 -25.59 3.97
N ASP A 198 -13.80 -25.21 5.21
CA ASP A 198 -14.70 -25.97 6.08
C ASP A 198 -16.17 -25.68 5.74
N MET A 199 -16.88 -26.70 5.25
CA MET A 199 -18.29 -26.65 4.86
C MET A 199 -19.20 -27.50 5.76
N ARG A 200 -18.67 -28.03 6.87
CA ARG A 200 -19.44 -28.89 7.79
C ARG A 200 -20.52 -28.11 8.55
N GLY A 201 -21.72 -28.67 8.62
CA GLY A 201 -22.80 -28.17 9.47
C GLY A 201 -23.17 -26.70 9.20
N ASN A 202 -23.18 -25.87 10.24
CA ASN A 202 -23.52 -24.44 10.16
C ASN A 202 -22.50 -23.58 9.40
N ARG A 203 -21.34 -24.14 9.03
CA ARG A 203 -20.29 -23.41 8.28
C ARG A 203 -20.46 -23.45 6.77
N TYR A 204 -21.41 -24.23 6.26
CA TYR A 204 -21.68 -24.38 4.82
C TYR A 204 -21.77 -23.04 4.08
N LYS A 205 -22.61 -22.10 4.58
CA LYS A 205 -22.80 -20.79 3.92
C LYS A 205 -21.50 -19.99 3.85
N ALA A 206 -20.79 -19.86 4.97
CA ALA A 206 -19.51 -19.15 5.01
C ALA A 206 -18.44 -19.83 4.13
N GLY A 207 -18.46 -21.16 4.01
CA GLY A 207 -17.59 -21.90 3.10
C GLY A 207 -17.94 -21.68 1.63
N LEU A 208 -19.23 -21.63 1.29
CA LEU A 208 -19.71 -21.31 -0.05
C LEU A 208 -19.28 -19.91 -0.47
N ASP A 209 -19.49 -18.90 0.38
CA ASP A 209 -19.08 -17.51 0.10
C ASP A 209 -17.57 -17.41 -0.21
N LYS A 210 -16.74 -18.18 0.51
CA LYS A 210 -15.29 -18.27 0.25
C LYS A 210 -14.98 -18.90 -1.10
N LEU A 211 -15.66 -20.01 -1.43
CA LEU A 211 -15.47 -20.69 -2.71
C LEU A 211 -15.88 -19.78 -3.87
N ILE A 212 -17.00 -19.08 -3.74
CA ILE A 212 -17.48 -18.11 -4.74
C ILE A 212 -16.49 -16.96 -4.92
N ALA A 213 -15.94 -16.39 -3.84
CA ALA A 213 -14.93 -15.34 -3.94
C ALA A 213 -13.68 -15.82 -4.70
N ILE A 214 -13.25 -17.06 -4.46
CA ILE A 214 -12.16 -17.70 -5.22
C ILE A 214 -12.53 -17.86 -6.69
N LEU A 215 -13.74 -18.32 -7.00
CA LEU A 215 -14.22 -18.43 -8.38
C LEU A 215 -14.34 -17.07 -9.08
N ALA A 216 -14.61 -16.00 -8.33
CA ALA A 216 -14.70 -14.64 -8.85
C ALA A 216 -13.34 -13.94 -9.00
N ASP A 217 -12.22 -14.58 -8.64
CA ASP A 217 -10.89 -13.98 -8.55
C ASP A 217 -10.84 -12.72 -7.65
N GLN A 218 -11.76 -12.63 -6.67
CA GLN A 218 -11.83 -11.50 -5.75
C GLN A 218 -10.77 -11.63 -4.65
N PRO A 219 -10.13 -10.52 -4.22
CA PRO A 219 -9.17 -10.54 -3.13
C PRO A 219 -9.90 -10.93 -1.83
N TYR A 220 -9.63 -12.14 -1.35
CA TYR A 220 -10.18 -12.62 -0.09
C TYR A 220 -9.54 -11.87 1.09
N ALA A 221 -10.36 -11.46 2.07
CA ALA A 221 -9.86 -10.93 3.33
C ALA A 221 -8.98 -12.00 4.01
N PRO A 222 -7.73 -11.70 4.42
CA PRO A 222 -6.86 -12.70 5.02
C PRO A 222 -7.56 -13.38 6.21
N PRO A 223 -7.28 -14.67 6.47
CA PRO A 223 -7.82 -15.34 7.65
C PRO A 223 -7.48 -14.48 8.88
N VAL A 224 -8.49 -14.19 9.69
CA VAL A 224 -8.29 -13.54 10.98
C VAL A 224 -7.37 -14.46 11.77
N VAL A 225 -6.11 -14.05 11.91
CA VAL A 225 -5.15 -14.77 12.73
C VAL A 225 -5.60 -14.58 14.18
N HIS A 226 -6.32 -15.55 14.72
CA HIS A 226 -6.58 -15.59 16.14
C HIS A 226 -5.24 -15.81 16.85
N ARG A 227 -4.70 -14.75 17.46
CA ARG A 227 -3.60 -14.89 18.43
C ARG A 227 -4.17 -15.62 19.64
N GLY A 228 -4.07 -16.95 19.64
CA GLY A 228 -4.34 -17.74 20.84
C GLY A 228 -3.33 -17.36 21.92
N GLN A 229 -3.80 -16.96 23.08
CA GLN A 229 -2.95 -16.83 24.27
C GLN A 229 -3.00 -18.16 25.02
N LEU A 230 -1.84 -18.68 25.42
CA LEU A 230 -1.77 -19.87 26.26
C LEU A 230 -2.33 -19.54 27.64
N ILE A 231 -3.32 -20.30 28.10
CA ILE A 231 -3.72 -20.31 29.51
C ILE A 231 -2.99 -21.49 30.13
N ALA A 232 -2.00 -21.22 30.99
CA ALA A 232 -1.32 -22.27 31.73
C ALA A 232 -2.32 -23.01 32.63
N GLY A 233 -2.02 -24.25 33.04
CA GLY A 233 -2.87 -25.04 33.94
C GLY A 233 -3.20 -24.37 35.29
N SER A 234 -2.53 -23.25 35.61
CA SER A 234 -2.79 -22.38 36.76
C SER A 234 -3.79 -21.24 36.49
N GLY A 235 -4.35 -21.14 35.28
CA GLY A 235 -5.26 -20.05 34.88
C GLY A 235 -4.57 -18.73 34.52
N ARG A 236 -3.23 -18.65 34.59
CA ARG A 236 -2.47 -17.48 34.15
C ARG A 236 -2.24 -17.51 32.64
N ILE A 237 -2.49 -16.37 32.01
CA ILE A 237 -2.20 -16.14 30.58
C ILE A 237 -0.69 -16.00 30.43
N ASP A 238 -0.08 -16.96 29.75
CA ASP A 238 1.34 -16.90 29.39
C ASP A 238 1.54 -15.85 28.29
N ARG A 239 2.56 -15.01 28.45
CA ARG A 239 2.91 -13.94 27.50
C ARG A 239 3.65 -14.47 26.27
N SER A 240 4.03 -15.75 26.29
CA SER A 240 4.53 -16.43 25.09
C SER A 240 3.40 -16.51 24.07
N THR A 241 3.51 -15.72 22.99
CA THR A 241 2.61 -15.86 21.85
C THR A 241 3.14 -17.05 21.06
N LEU A 242 2.56 -18.23 21.26
CA LEU A 242 2.71 -19.29 20.25
C LEU A 242 1.92 -18.83 19.03
N VAL A 243 2.63 -18.35 18.01
CA VAL A 243 2.11 -18.46 16.65
C VAL A 243 1.93 -19.96 16.45
N ALA A 244 0.68 -20.44 16.41
CA ALA A 244 0.45 -21.84 16.10
C ALA A 244 1.25 -22.15 14.84
N GLU A 245 2.19 -23.09 14.94
CA GLU A 245 2.99 -23.61 13.83
C GLU A 245 2.07 -24.37 12.86
N ARG A 246 1.18 -23.63 12.20
CA ARG A 246 0.89 -23.85 10.79
C ARG A 246 1.79 -22.87 10.06
N SER A 247 3.10 -23.05 10.22
CA SER A 247 4.07 -22.44 9.33
C SER A 247 3.60 -22.76 7.92
N ILE A 248 3.17 -21.71 7.23
CA ILE A 248 3.03 -21.72 5.77
C ILE A 248 4.39 -22.29 5.30
N PRO A 249 4.43 -23.37 4.48
CA PRO A 249 5.70 -23.80 3.93
C PRO A 249 6.36 -22.55 3.35
N GLU A 250 7.59 -22.26 3.75
CA GLU A 250 8.33 -21.08 3.31
C GLU A 250 8.35 -21.10 1.78
N ALA A 251 7.37 -20.46 1.16
CA ALA A 251 7.27 -20.37 -0.26
C ALA A 251 8.47 -19.52 -0.67
N ALA A 252 9.49 -20.17 -1.21
CA ALA A 252 10.65 -19.46 -1.72
C ALA A 252 10.16 -18.42 -2.72
N PRO A 253 10.60 -17.15 -2.59
CA PRO A 253 10.15 -16.08 -3.47
C PRO A 253 10.50 -16.44 -4.91
N ASP A 254 9.61 -16.10 -5.84
CA ASP A 254 9.82 -16.38 -7.26
C ASP A 254 11.03 -15.56 -7.77
N PRO A 255 11.82 -16.07 -8.72
CA PRO A 255 12.98 -15.38 -9.28
C PRO A 255 12.55 -14.29 -10.28
N VAL A 256 11.80 -13.31 -9.78
CA VAL A 256 11.27 -12.18 -10.54
C VAL A 256 11.87 -10.88 -10.02
N GLN A 257 12.04 -9.90 -10.90
CA GLN A 257 12.52 -8.59 -10.48
C GLN A 257 11.38 -7.78 -9.84
N GLU A 258 11.62 -7.27 -8.64
CA GLU A 258 10.68 -6.43 -7.91
C GLU A 258 11.37 -5.14 -7.46
N SER A 259 10.71 -4.00 -7.67
CA SER A 259 11.22 -2.69 -7.25
C SER A 259 10.50 -2.21 -6.01
N LEU A 260 11.24 -2.01 -4.93
CA LEU A 260 10.71 -1.51 -3.67
C LEU A 260 11.12 -0.05 -3.48
N TYR A 261 10.13 0.83 -3.31
CA TYR A 261 10.35 2.22 -2.92
C TYR A 261 10.40 2.32 -1.39
N CYS A 262 11.32 3.13 -0.88
CA CYS A 262 11.39 3.43 0.53
C CYS A 262 10.95 4.88 0.82
N ASN A 263 10.88 5.22 2.10
CA ASN A 263 10.52 6.55 2.57
C ASN A 263 11.74 7.47 2.78
N LEU A 264 12.78 7.26 1.96
CA LEU A 264 14.02 8.02 1.98
C LEU A 264 14.13 8.83 0.68
N LEU A 265 14.33 10.14 0.80
CA LEU A 265 14.68 11.01 -0.32
C LEU A 265 16.19 11.28 -0.30
N PRO A 266 16.94 10.91 -1.35
CA PRO A 266 18.35 11.26 -1.45
C PRO A 266 18.60 12.76 -1.33
N ILE A 267 19.64 13.14 -0.58
CA ILE A 267 20.14 14.52 -0.59
C ILE A 267 21.25 14.56 -1.64
N ASP A 268 20.89 14.99 -2.85
CA ASP A 268 21.78 14.95 -4.03
C ASP A 268 22.89 16.00 -3.96
N ARG A 269 22.61 17.15 -3.35
CA ARG A 269 23.60 18.22 -3.12
C ARG A 269 23.59 18.64 -1.67
N LEU A 270 24.71 18.44 -0.98
CA LEU A 270 24.96 18.99 0.36
C LEU A 270 25.54 20.41 0.26
N PRO A 271 25.50 21.18 1.37
CA PRO A 271 26.39 22.33 1.53
C PRO A 271 27.84 21.89 1.26
N GLN A 272 28.62 22.74 0.60
CA GLN A 272 30.00 22.43 0.20
C GLN A 272 30.94 22.48 1.39
N TYR A 273 30.79 23.49 2.25
CA TYR A 273 31.71 23.75 3.36
C TYR A 273 31.01 23.82 4.71
N VAL A 274 31.70 23.38 5.75
CA VAL A 274 31.38 23.66 7.14
C VAL A 274 32.45 24.60 7.69
N TYR A 275 31.99 25.62 8.42
CA TYR A 275 32.82 26.64 9.04
C TYR A 275 32.86 26.41 10.54
N MET A 276 34.05 26.54 11.11
CA MET A 276 34.30 26.37 12.54
C MET A 276 35.14 27.53 13.05
N ALA A 277 34.62 28.29 14.02
CA ALA A 277 35.35 29.41 14.61
C ALA A 277 35.30 29.36 16.14
N PRO A 278 36.36 29.73 16.87
CA PRO A 278 36.33 29.83 18.33
C PRO A 278 35.26 30.82 18.81
N ILE A 279 34.59 30.52 19.92
CA ILE A 279 33.68 31.48 20.57
C ILE A 279 34.49 32.68 21.06
N ALA A 280 33.99 33.88 20.76
CA ALA A 280 34.66 35.13 21.08
C ALA A 280 35.09 35.23 22.55
N LYS A 281 36.37 35.55 22.79
CA LYS A 281 36.94 35.60 24.15
C LYS A 281 36.23 36.61 25.06
N SER A 282 35.72 37.70 24.49
CA SER A 282 34.95 38.73 25.20
C SER A 282 33.66 38.21 25.83
N LEU A 283 33.12 37.09 25.33
CA LEU A 283 31.86 36.51 25.80
C LEU A 283 32.03 35.48 26.93
N ARG A 284 33.28 35.15 27.28
CA ARG A 284 33.58 34.22 28.37
C ARG A 284 33.37 34.89 29.72
N SER A 285 32.91 34.11 30.69
CA SER A 285 32.80 34.59 32.07
C SER A 285 34.20 34.90 32.64
N PRO A 286 34.33 35.74 33.69
CA PRO A 286 35.61 36.01 34.35
C PRO A 286 36.31 34.75 34.89
N SER A 287 35.55 33.67 35.14
CA SER A 287 36.03 32.35 35.52
C SER A 287 36.49 31.47 34.36
N GLY A 288 36.45 31.97 33.11
CA GLY A 288 36.80 31.22 31.89
C GLY A 288 35.69 30.31 31.34
N ALA A 289 34.53 30.25 32.01
CA ALA A 289 33.41 29.40 31.59
C ALA A 289 32.77 29.88 30.26
N LEU A 290 32.39 28.90 29.42
CA LEU A 290 31.72 29.15 28.14
C LEU A 290 30.27 29.67 28.35
N PRO A 291 29.81 30.64 27.53
CA PRO A 291 28.44 31.12 27.58
C PRO A 291 27.44 30.03 27.18
N ARG A 292 26.25 30.04 27.79
CA ARG A 292 25.13 29.18 27.38
C ARG A 292 24.67 29.56 25.97
N LYS A 293 24.14 28.58 25.23
CA LYS A 293 23.67 28.77 23.85
C LYS A 293 22.58 29.85 23.77
N GLU A 294 21.70 29.94 24.76
CA GLU A 294 20.62 30.93 24.84
C GLU A 294 21.17 32.36 24.87
N LYS A 295 22.21 32.60 25.69
CA LYS A 295 22.91 33.90 25.76
C LYS A 295 23.52 34.30 24.41
N LEU A 296 24.12 33.35 23.69
CA LEU A 296 24.66 33.61 22.35
C LEU A 296 23.54 33.99 21.35
N LYS A 297 22.38 33.33 21.43
CA LYS A 297 21.22 33.70 20.59
C LYS A 297 20.70 35.09 20.91
N GLU A 298 20.70 35.49 22.19
CA GLU A 298 20.30 36.84 22.60
C GLU A 298 21.21 37.91 22.03
N ILE A 299 22.54 37.71 22.09
CA ILE A 299 23.53 38.62 21.49
C ILE A 299 23.29 38.76 19.99
N ILE A 300 23.10 37.64 19.27
CA ILE A 300 22.80 37.68 17.83
C ILE A 300 21.53 38.48 17.54
N ARG A 301 20.52 38.43 18.42
CA ARG A 301 19.27 39.18 18.24
C ARG A 301 19.43 40.66 18.57
N SER A 302 20.22 41.01 19.59
CA SER A 302 20.43 42.41 19.98
C SER A 302 21.19 43.21 18.92
N GLU A 303 22.15 42.57 18.24
CA GLU A 303 22.86 43.16 17.10
C GLU A 303 21.99 43.34 15.85
N GLN A 304 20.77 42.77 15.85
CA GLN A 304 19.77 42.92 14.81
C GLN A 304 18.60 43.80 15.25
N SER A 305 18.83 44.76 16.16
CA SER A 305 17.80 45.66 16.70
C SER A 305 17.01 46.41 15.62
N ASP A 306 17.62 46.65 14.47
CA ASP A 306 17.01 47.38 13.35
C ASP A 306 16.10 46.50 12.48
N ASN A 307 16.11 45.17 12.67
CA ASN A 307 15.24 44.23 11.94
C ASN A 307 13.94 43.97 12.71
N GLU A 308 12.79 44.17 12.06
CA GLU A 308 11.45 43.87 12.61
C GLU A 308 11.29 42.40 13.08
N ARG A 309 12.10 41.48 12.54
CA ARG A 309 12.15 40.06 12.94
C ARG A 309 13.59 39.56 12.97
N PRO A 310 14.30 39.66 14.12
CA PRO A 310 15.69 39.23 14.21
C PRO A 310 15.84 37.72 13.97
N ILE A 311 16.79 37.35 13.09
CA ILE A 311 16.99 35.98 12.63
C ILE A 311 18.18 35.37 13.35
N VAL A 312 17.99 34.21 13.97
CA VAL A 312 19.11 33.45 14.55
C VAL A 312 19.58 32.40 13.53
N PRO A 313 20.81 32.48 12.98
CA PRO A 313 21.37 31.53 12.01
C PRO A 313 21.55 30.11 12.59
N ALA A 314 21.77 29.11 11.73
CA ALA A 314 21.88 27.71 12.18
C ALA A 314 23.30 27.45 12.66
N PHE A 315 23.47 27.16 13.95
CA PHE A 315 24.79 26.86 14.49
C PHE A 315 24.74 25.84 15.64
N ARG A 316 25.88 25.17 15.82
CA ARG A 316 26.17 24.26 16.92
C ARG A 316 27.38 24.77 17.70
N ILE A 317 27.45 24.38 18.96
CA ILE A 317 28.60 24.60 19.83
C ILE A 317 29.25 23.24 20.02
N VAL A 318 30.52 23.12 19.69
CA VAL A 318 31.32 21.88 19.81
C VAL A 318 32.60 22.27 20.53
N GLY A 319 32.76 21.81 21.78
CA GLY A 319 33.82 22.30 22.65
C GLY A 319 33.74 23.82 22.82
N GLU A 320 34.79 24.52 22.42
CA GLU A 320 34.88 25.99 22.48
C GLU A 320 34.59 26.69 21.14
N GLN A 321 34.10 25.96 20.14
CA GLN A 321 33.91 26.45 18.78
C GLN A 321 32.44 26.49 18.38
N VAL A 322 32.10 27.48 17.56
CA VAL A 322 30.85 27.58 16.82
C VAL A 322 31.03 26.89 15.48
N VAL A 323 30.11 26.00 15.14
CA VAL A 323 30.09 25.27 13.87
C VAL A 323 28.82 25.61 13.09
N SER A 324 28.96 26.00 11.82
CA SER A 324 27.85 26.42 10.96
C SER A 324 28.09 26.13 9.48
N PHE A 325 27.03 26.18 8.68
CA PHE A 325 27.12 26.29 7.21
C PHE A 325 27.14 27.74 6.72
N HIS A 326 26.97 28.71 7.62
CA HIS A 326 27.23 30.11 7.33
C HIS A 326 28.72 30.36 7.28
N ASP A 327 29.12 31.28 6.41
CA ASP A 327 30.48 31.79 6.41
C ASP A 327 30.76 32.50 7.74
N LEU A 328 31.87 32.12 8.39
CA LEU A 328 32.33 32.70 9.65
C LEU A 328 33.60 33.55 9.46
N GLU A 329 34.16 33.61 8.26
CA GLU A 329 35.33 34.44 7.93
C GLU A 329 34.92 35.90 7.67
N THR A 330 33.70 36.11 7.17
CA THR A 330 33.22 37.43 6.75
C THR A 330 32.57 38.19 7.91
N ALA A 331 32.94 39.46 8.10
CA ALA A 331 32.39 40.36 9.14
C ALA A 331 30.89 40.65 8.98
N GLU A 332 30.33 40.44 7.78
CA GLU A 332 28.89 40.56 7.47
C GLU A 332 28.06 39.36 7.96
N SER A 333 28.70 38.32 8.53
CA SER A 333 28.01 37.17 9.06
C SER A 333 27.17 37.52 10.29
N PHE A 334 25.92 37.08 10.33
CA PHE A 334 25.07 37.19 11.53
C PHE A 334 25.65 36.47 12.76
N LEU A 335 26.66 35.61 12.58
CA LEU A 335 27.36 34.93 13.66
C LEU A 335 28.67 35.63 14.06
N ALA A 336 29.11 36.66 13.32
CA ALA A 336 30.32 37.42 13.61
C ALA A 336 30.39 37.95 15.06
N PRO A 337 29.28 38.43 15.69
CA PRO A 337 29.34 38.95 17.06
C PRO A 337 29.71 37.90 18.13
N ILE A 338 29.65 36.60 17.80
CA ILE A 338 29.87 35.52 18.76
C ILE A 338 31.12 34.67 18.49
N VAL A 339 31.87 34.98 17.42
CA VAL A 339 33.07 34.22 17.01
C VAL A 339 34.31 35.11 16.92
N ASP A 340 35.49 34.52 17.11
CA ASP A 340 36.78 35.17 16.81
C ASP A 340 37.12 35.02 15.31
N GLU A 341 37.97 35.92 14.77
CA GLU A 341 38.39 35.98 13.36
C GLU A 341 39.17 34.75 12.83
N ASN A 342 39.47 33.77 13.69
CA ASN A 342 40.24 32.56 13.34
C ASN A 342 39.32 31.40 12.91
N ALA A 343 38.47 31.62 11.90
CA ALA A 343 37.63 30.57 11.36
C ALA A 343 38.46 29.55 10.55
N THR A 344 38.02 28.30 10.61
CA THR A 344 38.56 27.18 9.83
C THR A 344 37.45 26.64 8.94
N VAL A 345 37.79 26.33 7.69
CA VAL A 345 36.85 25.86 6.68
C VAL A 345 37.20 24.43 6.32
N SER A 346 36.21 23.55 6.27
CA SER A 346 36.41 22.16 5.84
C SER A 346 35.32 21.74 4.86
N PRO A 347 35.66 20.98 3.81
CA PRO A 347 34.65 20.38 2.94
C PRO A 347 33.72 19.46 3.74
N VAL A 348 32.41 19.55 3.49
CA VAL A 348 31.42 18.72 4.20
C VAL A 348 31.65 17.24 4.01
N GLU A 349 32.12 16.82 2.82
CA GLU A 349 32.42 15.41 2.53
C GLU A 349 33.58 14.87 3.36
N GLU A 350 34.60 15.70 3.63
CA GLU A 350 35.74 15.33 4.47
C GLU A 350 35.33 15.31 5.94
N PHE A 351 34.61 16.34 6.38
CA PHE A 351 34.07 16.43 7.74
C PHE A 351 33.07 15.30 8.06
N ALA A 352 32.35 14.79 7.06
CA ALA A 352 31.44 13.66 7.19
C ALA A 352 32.14 12.28 7.27
N ARG A 353 33.48 12.19 7.13
CA ARG A 353 34.18 10.91 7.29
C ARG A 353 34.18 10.44 8.74
N GLU A 354 34.30 11.38 9.68
CA GLU A 354 34.30 11.10 11.11
C GLU A 354 32.87 10.93 11.65
N GLU A 355 32.69 10.11 12.68
CA GLU A 355 31.37 9.91 13.29
C GLU A 355 30.83 11.18 13.97
N GLU A 356 31.69 11.92 14.66
CA GLU A 356 31.31 13.18 15.32
C GLU A 356 30.93 14.24 14.29
N GLY A 357 31.74 14.40 13.24
CA GLY A 357 31.44 15.31 12.13
C GLY A 357 30.11 14.99 11.45
N ARG A 358 29.79 13.70 11.23
CA ARG A 358 28.47 13.28 10.72
C ARG A 358 27.34 13.70 11.64
N LYS A 359 27.46 13.50 12.95
CA LYS A 359 26.43 13.91 13.92
C LYS A 359 26.20 15.43 13.88
N ILE A 360 27.27 16.21 13.77
CA ILE A 360 27.21 17.67 13.66
C ILE A 360 26.50 18.09 12.36
N ILE A 361 26.90 17.53 11.22
CA ILE A 361 26.26 17.78 9.91
C ILE A 361 24.77 17.46 9.96
N VAL A 362 24.39 16.25 10.39
CA VAL A 362 22.98 15.84 10.53
C VAL A 362 22.22 16.87 11.37
N SER A 363 22.83 17.32 12.45
CA SER A 363 22.22 18.31 13.34
C SER A 363 22.00 19.67 12.69
N LEU A 364 22.97 20.17 11.92
CA LEU A 364 22.85 21.43 11.19
C LEU A 364 21.81 21.33 10.06
N LEU A 365 21.77 20.19 9.36
CA LEU A 365 20.76 19.93 8.33
C LEU A 365 19.35 19.83 8.91
N HIS A 366 19.18 19.20 10.09
CA HIS A 366 17.89 19.22 10.81
C HIS A 366 17.45 20.66 11.14
N MET A 367 18.37 21.54 11.55
CA MET A 367 18.06 22.94 11.79
C MET A 367 17.64 23.66 10.51
N ALA A 368 18.31 23.38 9.38
CA ALA A 368 17.95 23.95 8.08
C ALA A 368 16.54 23.53 7.64
N ILE A 369 16.22 22.23 7.76
CA ILE A 369 14.88 21.69 7.47
C ILE A 369 13.83 22.31 8.39
N SER A 370 14.11 22.41 9.69
CA SER A 370 13.17 22.99 10.65
C SER A 370 12.80 24.43 10.29
N ARG A 371 13.79 25.26 9.96
CA ARG A 371 13.55 26.65 9.51
C ARG A 371 12.79 26.69 8.19
N TYR A 372 13.13 25.80 7.27
CA TYR A 372 12.45 25.70 5.98
C TYR A 372 10.97 25.35 6.15
N ALA A 373 10.67 24.43 7.06
CA ALA A 373 9.31 24.04 7.42
C ALA A 373 8.57 25.17 8.17
N ILE A 374 9.21 25.90 9.08
CA ILE A 374 8.57 27.02 9.81
C ILE A 374 8.29 28.22 8.88
N ARG A 375 9.13 28.48 7.86
CA ARG A 375 8.85 29.49 6.82
C ARG A 375 7.63 29.17 5.94
N PHE A 376 6.95 28.05 6.19
CA PHE A 376 5.67 27.71 5.59
C PHE A 376 4.48 28.45 6.26
N VAL A 377 4.71 29.12 7.40
CA VAL A 377 3.72 29.97 8.08
C VAL A 377 3.44 31.21 7.23
N GLY A 378 2.26 31.26 6.60
CA GLY A 378 1.78 32.36 5.77
C GLY A 378 1.01 31.89 4.52
N GLU A 379 1.45 30.80 3.89
CA GLU A 379 0.83 30.29 2.64
C GLU A 379 0.13 28.92 2.82
N GLY A 380 0.40 28.18 3.91
CA GLY A 380 -0.24 26.87 4.16
C GLY A 380 0.19 26.10 5.41
N THR A 381 0.58 26.78 6.49
CA THR A 381 0.61 26.27 7.88
C THR A 381 1.18 24.86 8.14
N LEU A 382 2.46 24.60 7.82
CA LEU A 382 3.21 23.55 8.54
C LEU A 382 3.61 24.10 9.91
N ILE A 383 3.23 23.39 10.96
CA ILE A 383 3.49 23.70 12.36
C ILE A 383 4.51 22.69 12.88
N SER A 384 5.51 23.18 13.61
CA SER A 384 6.45 22.32 14.32
C SER A 384 5.82 21.83 15.60
N ASP A 385 5.93 20.54 15.87
CA ASP A 385 5.52 19.97 17.14
C ASP A 385 6.54 20.32 18.23
N GLU A 386 6.07 20.93 19.32
CA GLU A 386 6.91 21.32 20.45
C GLU A 386 7.21 20.13 21.39
N SER A 387 6.37 19.11 21.39
CA SER A 387 6.50 17.91 22.23
C SER A 387 7.40 16.83 21.63
N LYS A 388 7.58 16.81 20.30
CA LYS A 388 8.36 15.80 19.58
C LYS A 388 9.27 16.43 18.53
N LEU A 389 10.58 16.19 18.69
CA LEU A 389 11.59 16.66 17.75
C LEU A 389 11.34 16.14 16.32
N HIS A 390 11.49 17.06 15.36
CA HIS A 390 11.40 16.80 13.92
C HIS A 390 10.02 16.34 13.43
N ARG A 391 8.97 16.42 14.26
CA ARG A 391 7.60 16.16 13.83
C ARG A 391 6.96 17.47 13.39
N TYR A 392 6.38 17.46 12.20
CA TYR A 392 5.67 18.60 11.62
C TYR A 392 4.28 18.15 11.21
N PHE A 393 3.31 19.04 11.32
CA PHE A 393 1.92 18.76 10.97
C PHE A 393 1.26 19.95 10.28
N PHE A 394 0.23 19.70 9.49
CA PHE A 394 -0.53 20.77 8.83
C PHE A 394 -1.57 21.35 9.79
N GLY A 395 -1.54 22.65 10.03
CA GLY A 395 -2.53 23.36 10.83
C GLY A 395 -3.82 23.67 10.05
N PRO A 396 -4.88 24.12 10.75
CA PRO A 396 -6.09 24.60 10.11
C PRO A 396 -5.81 25.83 9.24
N ARG A 397 -6.68 26.07 8.25
CA ARG A 397 -6.62 27.25 7.39
C ARG A 397 -7.75 28.20 7.80
N ASP A 398 -7.39 29.36 8.34
CA ASP A 398 -8.35 30.37 8.83
C ASP A 398 -9.39 29.80 9.82
N GLY A 399 -8.95 28.88 10.69
CA GLY A 399 -9.81 28.21 11.68
C GLY A 399 -10.77 27.17 11.09
N LYS A 400 -10.60 26.79 9.82
CA LYS A 400 -11.39 25.77 9.12
C LYS A 400 -10.52 24.61 8.66
N ASP A 401 -11.20 23.55 8.19
CA ASP A 401 -10.57 22.41 7.55
C ASP A 401 -9.58 22.86 6.47
N ASN A 402 -8.39 22.28 6.51
CA ASN A 402 -7.33 22.58 5.57
C ASN A 402 -7.27 21.47 4.52
N THR A 403 -7.51 21.86 3.27
CA THR A 403 -7.53 20.97 2.12
C THR A 403 -6.56 21.47 1.06
N ILE A 404 -5.73 20.57 0.55
CA ILE A 404 -4.65 20.88 -0.38
C ILE A 404 -4.88 20.14 -1.70
N GLU A 405 -4.88 20.89 -2.81
CA GLU A 405 -4.83 20.33 -4.16
C GLU A 405 -3.37 20.06 -4.53
N TRP A 406 -3.06 18.83 -4.94
CA TRP A 406 -1.70 18.40 -5.25
C TRP A 406 -1.65 17.43 -6.42
N ARG A 407 -0.43 17.14 -6.89
CA ARG A 407 -0.19 16.23 -8.03
C ARG A 407 0.75 15.09 -7.61
N PRO A 408 0.26 13.83 -7.48
CA PRO A 408 1.09 12.69 -7.13
C PRO A 408 2.18 12.42 -8.18
N VAL A 409 1.81 12.28 -9.46
CA VAL A 409 2.75 12.22 -10.58
C VAL A 409 2.26 13.10 -11.74
N LYS A 410 1.07 12.85 -12.31
CA LYS A 410 0.48 13.65 -13.41
C LYS A 410 -0.87 14.26 -13.07
N ASN A 411 -1.77 13.47 -12.48
CA ASN A 411 -3.14 13.89 -12.23
C ASN A 411 -3.24 14.78 -10.99
N LYS A 412 -4.18 15.73 -11.00
CA LYS A 412 -4.50 16.51 -9.80
C LYS A 412 -5.43 15.72 -8.89
N THR A 413 -5.20 15.80 -7.58
CA THR A 413 -6.08 15.25 -6.55
C THR A 413 -6.14 16.20 -5.36
N THR A 414 -7.15 16.03 -4.53
CA THR A 414 -7.39 16.88 -3.36
C THR A 414 -7.25 16.03 -2.10
N ARG A 415 -6.59 16.58 -1.07
CA ARG A 415 -6.36 15.89 0.19
C ARG A 415 -6.66 16.81 1.37
N THR A 416 -7.47 16.34 2.31
CA THR A 416 -7.69 16.99 3.60
C THR A 416 -6.49 16.72 4.51
N VAL A 417 -5.83 17.79 4.97
CA VAL A 417 -4.62 17.71 5.80
C VAL A 417 -4.83 18.14 7.24
N ALA A 418 -5.87 18.92 7.51
CA ALA A 418 -6.34 19.21 8.85
C ALA A 418 -7.87 19.23 8.84
N LYS A 419 -8.52 18.60 9.83
CA LYS A 419 -9.98 18.58 9.95
C LYS A 419 -10.41 18.73 11.40
N ALA A 420 -11.44 19.53 11.63
CA ALA A 420 -12.10 19.60 12.93
C ALA A 420 -12.99 18.36 13.14
N CYS A 421 -12.82 17.68 14.27
CA CYS A 421 -13.71 16.60 14.69
C CYS A 421 -14.74 17.18 15.67
N THR A 422 -16.01 17.19 15.25
CA THR A 422 -17.11 17.79 16.01
C THR A 422 -18.06 16.74 16.58
N ARG A 423 -18.53 16.97 17.80
CA ARG A 423 -19.62 16.22 18.45
C ARG A 423 -20.65 17.23 18.96
N ASN A 424 -21.94 17.01 18.69
CA ASN A 424 -23.03 17.92 19.10
C ASN A 424 -22.79 19.40 18.74
N SER A 425 -22.20 19.67 17.58
CA SER A 425 -21.85 21.02 17.10
C SER A 425 -20.70 21.74 17.84
N HIS A 426 -20.01 21.08 18.76
CA HIS A 426 -18.76 21.56 19.37
C HIS A 426 -17.54 20.84 18.79
N VAL A 427 -16.44 21.56 18.58
CA VAL A 427 -15.16 20.98 18.14
C VAL A 427 -14.47 20.38 19.37
N GLU A 428 -14.32 19.06 19.40
CA GLU A 428 -13.64 18.38 20.52
C GLU A 428 -12.11 18.39 20.34
N PHE A 429 -11.67 18.15 19.11
CA PHE A 429 -10.25 18.15 18.75
C PHE A 429 -10.10 18.32 17.23
N TRP A 430 -8.86 18.57 16.82
CA TRP A 430 -8.45 18.60 15.44
C TRP A 430 -7.53 17.43 15.13
N ARG A 431 -7.73 16.81 13.96
CA ARG A 431 -6.80 15.82 13.41
C ARG A 431 -5.96 16.43 12.30
N HIS A 432 -4.67 16.09 12.30
CA HIS A 432 -3.67 16.65 11.41
C HIS A 432 -2.82 15.56 10.77
N GLN A 433 -2.65 15.68 9.45
CA GLN A 433 -1.59 14.99 8.74
C GLN A 433 -0.24 15.47 9.24
N ALA A 434 0.63 14.54 9.58
CA ALA A 434 1.92 14.83 10.16
C ALA A 434 3.02 13.93 9.55
N ALA A 435 4.27 14.35 9.71
CA ALA A 435 5.41 13.51 9.41
C ALA A 435 6.59 13.86 10.29
N TYR A 436 7.39 12.84 10.62
CA TYR A 436 8.75 13.07 11.08
C TYR A 436 9.64 13.29 9.86
N LEU A 437 10.38 14.40 9.85
CA LEU A 437 11.33 14.77 8.81
C LEU A 437 12.74 14.72 9.38
N LYS A 438 13.44 13.59 9.18
CA LYS A 438 14.75 13.34 9.78
C LYS A 438 15.81 13.18 8.71
N VAL A 439 16.94 13.84 8.85
CA VAL A 439 18.14 13.47 8.09
C VAL A 439 18.75 12.23 8.71
N VAL A 440 19.04 11.24 7.86
CA VAL A 440 19.75 10.01 8.22
C VAL A 440 20.94 9.82 7.28
N PHE A 441 22.02 9.23 7.79
CA PHE A 441 23.20 8.85 7.02
C PHE A 441 23.22 7.33 6.89
N LEU A 442 23.16 6.82 5.65
CA LEU A 442 23.12 5.38 5.37
C LEU A 442 24.15 5.04 4.29
N ALA A 443 24.96 4.02 4.57
CA ALA A 443 26.15 3.66 3.80
C ALA A 443 27.11 4.86 3.62
N THR A 444 26.97 5.61 2.54
CA THR A 444 27.84 6.73 2.18
C THR A 444 27.06 8.00 1.81
N LYS A 445 25.74 8.02 2.00
CA LYS A 445 24.88 9.12 1.55
C LYS A 445 23.95 9.60 2.65
N PHE A 446 23.57 10.86 2.55
CA PHE A 446 22.53 11.46 3.39
C PHE A 446 21.18 11.37 2.71
N TYR A 447 20.15 11.13 3.51
CA TYR A 447 18.77 11.03 3.07
C TYR A 447 17.88 11.84 3.99
N LEU A 448 16.84 12.46 3.42
CA LEU A 448 15.69 12.90 4.18
C LEU A 448 14.73 11.71 4.34
N HIS A 449 14.64 11.21 5.55
CA HIS A 449 13.68 10.20 5.97
C HIS A 449 12.35 10.86 6.35
N ILE A 450 11.29 10.45 5.65
CA ILE A 450 9.91 10.91 5.88
C ILE A 450 9.15 9.77 6.55
N THR A 451 8.73 9.95 7.79
CA THR A 451 7.84 8.99 8.47
C THR A 451 6.46 9.61 8.66
N PRO A 452 5.48 9.28 7.81
CA PRO A 452 4.11 9.76 7.97
C PRO A 452 3.51 9.33 9.30
N THR A 453 2.67 10.18 9.87
CA THR A 453 1.93 9.94 11.12
C THR A 453 0.75 10.89 11.19
N TRP A 454 -0.08 10.74 12.20
CA TRP A 454 -1.09 11.74 12.55
C TRP A 454 -0.75 12.42 13.87
N VAL A 455 -1.24 13.65 14.02
CA VAL A 455 -1.18 14.45 15.24
C VAL A 455 -2.60 14.90 15.59
N LEU A 456 -2.93 14.90 16.87
CA LEU A 456 -4.18 15.46 17.40
C LEU A 456 -3.86 16.73 18.17
N THR A 457 -4.68 17.75 18.01
CA THR A 457 -4.58 19.00 18.79
C THR A 457 -5.94 19.41 19.34
N ARG A 458 -5.97 20.23 20.39
CA ARG A 458 -7.23 20.73 20.97
C ARG A 458 -7.89 21.81 20.10
N ASP A 459 -7.09 22.76 19.66
CA ASP A 459 -7.51 24.02 19.02
C ASP A 459 -6.96 24.19 17.58
N GLY A 460 -6.36 23.13 17.02
CA GLY A 460 -5.66 23.16 15.74
C GLY A 460 -4.16 23.42 15.87
N ARG A 461 -3.63 23.68 17.06
CA ARG A 461 -2.20 23.99 17.31
C ARG A 461 -1.62 23.24 18.52
N CYS A 462 -2.32 23.23 19.64
CA CYS A 462 -1.88 22.65 20.90
C CYS A 462 -1.99 21.13 20.89
N VAL A 463 -0.86 20.44 20.73
CA VAL A 463 -0.79 18.98 20.61
C VAL A 463 -1.28 18.26 21.87
N ILE A 464 -2.14 17.26 21.68
CA ILE A 464 -2.58 16.34 22.72
C ILE A 464 -1.58 15.18 22.77
N ALA A 465 -0.89 15.02 23.90
CA ALA A 465 0.12 13.98 24.09
C ALA A 465 -0.31 12.95 25.15
N GLY A 466 0.02 11.67 24.94
CA GLY A 466 -0.21 10.62 25.92
C GLY A 466 -0.17 9.21 25.33
N PRO A 467 -0.02 8.15 26.16
CA PRO A 467 0.03 6.76 25.70
C PRO A 467 -1.25 6.32 24.98
N LYS A 468 -2.41 6.86 25.39
CA LYS A 468 -3.70 6.54 24.80
C LYS A 468 -3.87 7.15 23.38
N VAL A 469 -3.33 8.36 23.13
CA VAL A 469 -3.30 8.99 21.77
C VAL A 469 -2.58 8.10 20.76
N GLY A 470 -1.46 7.48 21.17
CA GLY A 470 -0.72 6.55 20.33
C GLY A 470 -1.56 5.36 19.86
N ARG A 471 -2.47 4.85 20.70
CA ARG A 471 -3.39 3.75 20.31
C ARG A 471 -4.36 4.19 19.23
N ILE A 472 -4.93 5.39 19.37
CA ILE A 472 -5.90 5.95 18.42
C ILE A 472 -5.23 6.20 17.08
N VAL A 473 -4.08 6.89 17.07
CA VAL A 473 -3.30 7.11 15.83
C VAL A 473 -2.90 5.78 15.19
N SER A 474 -2.58 4.76 15.99
CA SER A 474 -2.26 3.42 15.47
C SER A 474 -3.46 2.73 14.81
N LYS A 475 -4.71 3.02 15.20
CA LYS A 475 -5.89 2.51 14.49
C LYS A 475 -5.95 3.04 13.05
N TRP A 476 -5.44 4.25 12.80
CA TRP A 476 -5.37 4.85 11.46
C TRP A 476 -4.17 4.35 10.66
N THR A 477 -3.00 4.24 11.29
CA THR A 477 -1.75 3.92 10.57
C THR A 477 -1.50 2.41 10.42
N ALA A 478 -2.01 1.55 11.31
CA ALA A 478 -1.78 0.10 11.24
C ALA A 478 -2.45 -0.62 10.04
N PRO A 479 -3.63 -0.19 9.55
CA PRO A 479 -4.22 -0.74 8.33
C PRO A 479 -3.47 -0.37 7.05
N GLU A 480 -2.63 0.67 7.08
CA GLU A 480 -1.91 1.14 5.90
C GLU A 480 -0.94 0.08 5.37
N ARG A 481 -0.78 0.06 4.04
CA ARG A 481 0.14 -0.81 3.31
C ARG A 481 1.06 0.05 2.44
N ASN A 482 1.94 -0.60 1.68
CA ASN A 482 3.00 0.07 0.93
C ASN A 482 2.49 1.21 0.03
N MET A 483 1.32 1.04 -0.61
CA MET A 483 0.73 2.07 -1.47
C MET A 483 0.27 3.32 -0.69
N GLN A 484 -0.36 3.15 0.46
CA GLN A 484 -0.77 4.26 1.33
C GLN A 484 0.46 5.01 1.87
N VAL A 485 1.49 4.28 2.29
CA VAL A 485 2.72 4.90 2.79
C VAL A 485 3.44 5.66 1.66
N LEU A 486 3.52 5.09 0.46
CA LEU A 486 4.09 5.76 -0.71
C LEU A 486 3.28 7.02 -1.08
N TYR A 487 1.95 6.94 -1.03
CA TYR A 487 1.05 8.09 -1.20
C TYR A 487 1.39 9.23 -0.23
N HIS A 488 1.61 8.92 1.05
CA HIS A 488 2.02 9.90 2.06
C HIS A 488 3.38 10.50 1.78
N VAL A 489 4.39 9.67 1.49
CA VAL A 489 5.75 10.13 1.18
C VAL A 489 5.75 11.06 -0.03
N ARG A 490 4.99 10.72 -1.08
CA ARG A 490 4.84 11.55 -2.28
C ARG A 490 4.13 12.86 -2.00
N PHE A 491 3.08 12.84 -1.18
CA PHE A 491 2.39 14.05 -0.74
C PHE A 491 3.34 14.99 0.03
N TRP A 492 4.07 14.47 1.02
CA TRP A 492 5.04 15.25 1.79
C TRP A 492 6.18 15.78 0.93
N THR A 493 6.66 15.00 -0.04
CA THR A 493 7.64 15.44 -1.02
C THR A 493 7.11 16.64 -1.82
N TRP A 494 5.88 16.55 -2.32
CA TRP A 494 5.23 17.64 -3.06
C TRP A 494 5.03 18.90 -2.19
N ALA A 495 4.59 18.71 -0.94
CA ALA A 495 4.34 19.80 0.00
C ALA A 495 5.64 20.54 0.35
N LEU A 496 6.72 19.80 0.65
CA LEU A 496 8.03 20.38 0.90
C LEU A 496 8.58 21.13 -0.32
N ARG A 497 8.26 20.69 -1.53
CA ARG A 497 8.63 21.37 -2.79
C ARG A 497 7.78 22.60 -3.11
N ARG A 498 6.67 22.81 -2.38
CA ARG A 498 5.70 23.89 -2.62
C ARG A 498 5.11 23.86 -4.03
N GLY A 499 4.94 22.66 -4.60
CA GLY A 499 4.42 22.47 -5.96
C GLY A 499 5.32 22.98 -7.11
N ARG A 500 6.50 23.54 -6.82
CA ARG A 500 7.45 24.04 -7.83
C ARG A 500 8.08 22.89 -8.62
N PRO A 501 8.61 23.08 -9.84
CA PRO A 501 9.44 22.09 -10.53
C PRO A 501 10.85 21.97 -9.89
N GLY A 502 11.66 20.96 -10.27
CA GLY A 502 13.02 20.74 -9.74
C GLY A 502 13.10 19.93 -8.42
N PRO A 503 14.26 19.89 -7.76
CA PRO A 503 14.45 19.29 -6.44
C PRO A 503 13.81 20.14 -5.31
N ILE A 504 13.79 19.62 -4.08
CA ILE A 504 13.46 20.42 -2.90
C ILE A 504 14.73 21.19 -2.50
N SER A 505 14.75 22.49 -2.77
CA SER A 505 15.89 23.36 -2.46
C SER A 505 15.72 24.04 -1.10
N ILE A 506 16.63 23.75 -0.17
CA ILE A 506 16.60 24.28 1.20
C ILE A 506 17.87 25.12 1.45
N ARG A 507 17.70 26.33 2.00
CA ARG A 507 18.83 27.13 2.49
C ARG A 507 19.41 26.51 3.75
N ALA A 508 20.71 26.22 3.73
CA ALA A 508 21.48 25.71 4.85
C ALA A 508 22.72 26.59 4.99
N GLY A 509 22.66 27.56 5.91
CA GLY A 509 23.67 28.61 5.93
C GLY A 509 23.51 29.59 4.78
N ASP A 510 24.65 30.04 4.27
CA ASP A 510 24.79 30.83 3.05
C ASP A 510 24.88 29.94 1.80
N GLN A 511 24.61 28.64 1.98
CA GLN A 511 24.69 27.59 0.97
C GLN A 511 23.32 26.95 0.75
N TRP A 512 23.23 26.09 -0.26
CA TRP A 512 22.02 25.35 -0.62
C TRP A 512 22.21 23.86 -0.42
N MET A 513 21.13 23.21 0.01
CA MET A 513 20.98 21.76 -0.04
C MET A 513 19.85 21.42 -1.03
N GLU A 514 20.07 20.42 -1.88
CA GLU A 514 19.06 19.92 -2.82
C GLU A 514 18.70 18.48 -2.47
N ILE A 515 17.40 18.24 -2.28
CA ILE A 515 16.85 16.92 -1.97
C ILE A 515 16.07 16.43 -3.19
N ALA A 516 16.34 15.19 -3.59
CA ALA A 516 15.65 14.50 -4.67
C ALA A 516 14.15 14.39 -4.38
N THR A 517 13.34 14.36 -5.44
CA THR A 517 11.89 14.17 -5.32
C THR A 517 11.45 12.73 -5.59
N VAL A 518 12.33 11.91 -6.14
CA VAL A 518 12.09 10.47 -6.33
C VAL A 518 12.65 9.75 -5.12
N PRO A 519 11.83 8.97 -4.39
CA PRO A 519 12.34 8.18 -3.28
C PRO A 519 13.39 7.18 -3.73
N ALA A 520 14.35 6.89 -2.86
CA ALA A 520 15.28 5.81 -3.09
C ALA A 520 14.51 4.49 -3.26
N SER A 521 15.05 3.62 -4.12
CA SER A 521 14.47 2.32 -4.39
C SER A 521 15.56 1.27 -4.48
N ILE A 522 15.17 0.03 -4.24
CA ILE A 522 16.01 -1.15 -4.44
C ILE A 522 15.31 -2.10 -5.41
N VAL A 523 16.09 -2.73 -6.27
CA VAL A 523 15.61 -3.81 -7.14
C VAL A 523 16.06 -5.12 -6.51
N LEU A 524 15.10 -5.97 -6.19
CA LEU A 524 15.31 -7.33 -5.74
C LEU A 524 15.22 -8.28 -6.94
N ASN A 525 16.00 -9.36 -6.93
CA ASN A 525 15.94 -10.42 -7.95
C ASN A 525 14.97 -11.55 -7.55
N HIS A 526 14.12 -11.29 -6.57
CA HIS A 526 13.08 -12.21 -6.11
C HIS A 526 11.84 -11.42 -5.69
N GLY A 527 10.66 -12.02 -5.81
CA GLY A 527 9.36 -11.40 -5.50
C GLY A 527 8.20 -12.38 -5.66
N ILE A 528 6.99 -11.86 -5.88
CA ILE A 528 5.80 -12.68 -6.19
C ILE A 528 5.51 -12.59 -7.68
N ALA A 529 5.53 -13.72 -8.39
CA ALA A 529 5.20 -13.76 -9.81
C ALA A 529 3.75 -13.31 -10.05
N ASP A 530 3.52 -12.55 -11.13
CA ASP A 530 2.23 -11.98 -11.53
C ASP A 530 1.61 -10.95 -10.55
N ASP A 531 2.33 -10.52 -9.50
CA ASP A 531 1.96 -9.41 -8.62
C ASP A 531 2.88 -8.17 -8.79
N GLN A 532 3.72 -8.14 -9.82
CA GLN A 532 4.56 -6.96 -10.08
C GLN A 532 3.68 -5.78 -10.50
N ARG A 533 3.73 -4.71 -9.71
CA ARG A 533 2.96 -3.50 -9.93
C ARG A 533 3.88 -2.30 -10.10
N ASP A 534 3.60 -1.46 -11.10
CA ASP A 534 4.20 -0.13 -11.21
C ASP A 534 3.53 0.79 -10.18
N LEU A 535 4.06 0.82 -8.97
CA LEU A 535 3.49 1.54 -7.84
C LEU A 535 3.35 3.04 -8.13
N MET A 536 4.29 3.64 -8.87
CA MET A 536 4.26 5.06 -9.22
C MET A 536 3.14 5.37 -10.21
N ARG A 537 2.93 4.51 -11.22
CA ARG A 537 1.80 4.64 -12.15
C ARG A 537 0.46 4.37 -11.49
N LEU A 538 0.38 3.35 -10.63
CA LEU A 538 -0.84 3.04 -9.88
C LEU A 538 -1.23 4.19 -8.95
N LEU A 539 -0.25 4.86 -8.35
CA LEU A 539 -0.51 6.01 -7.49
C LEU A 539 -1.31 7.10 -8.21
N ASP A 540 -1.00 7.36 -9.48
CA ASP A 540 -1.70 8.35 -10.30
C ASP A 540 -3.17 8.00 -10.60
N LEU A 541 -3.50 6.70 -10.59
CA LEU A 541 -4.85 6.17 -10.83
C LEU A 541 -5.65 6.07 -9.54
N GLU A 542 -4.99 5.67 -8.45
CA GLU A 542 -5.64 5.34 -7.18
C GLU A 542 -5.64 6.49 -6.16
N ALA A 543 -4.88 7.57 -6.38
CA ALA A 543 -4.73 8.65 -5.40
C ALA A 543 -6.06 9.26 -4.91
N ALA A 544 -7.04 9.44 -5.78
CA ALA A 544 -8.36 9.95 -5.38
C ALA A 544 -9.12 8.95 -4.49
N THR A 545 -9.04 7.66 -4.82
CA THR A 545 -9.61 6.58 -4.01
C THR A 545 -8.91 6.47 -2.66
N LEU A 546 -7.57 6.55 -2.63
CA LEU A 546 -6.78 6.52 -1.40
C LEU A 546 -7.12 7.70 -0.49
N ALA A 547 -7.28 8.92 -1.04
CA ALA A 547 -7.69 10.09 -0.27
C ALA A 547 -9.07 9.90 0.37
N ARG A 548 -10.04 9.36 -0.38
CA ARG A 548 -11.40 9.08 0.13
C ARG A 548 -11.37 7.99 1.21
N THR A 549 -10.65 6.89 0.98
CA THR A 549 -10.56 5.79 1.95
C THR A 549 -9.83 6.21 3.23
N GLU A 550 -8.79 7.04 3.12
CA GLU A 550 -8.12 7.66 4.26
C GLU A 550 -9.12 8.50 5.08
N GLU A 551 -9.92 9.31 4.41
CA GLU A 551 -10.92 10.16 5.04
C GLU A 551 -12.02 9.34 5.74
N GLU A 552 -12.55 8.32 5.07
CA GLU A 552 -13.53 7.38 5.63
C GLU A 552 -12.98 6.62 6.83
N ALA A 553 -11.74 6.13 6.76
CA ALA A 553 -11.10 5.41 7.85
C ALA A 553 -10.83 6.33 9.06
N ALA A 554 -10.40 7.56 8.80
CA ALA A 554 -10.18 8.55 9.84
C ALA A 554 -11.50 8.96 10.50
N ASP A 555 -12.55 9.25 9.72
CA ASP A 555 -13.87 9.60 10.23
C ASP A 555 -14.53 8.43 10.99
N ALA A 556 -14.41 7.18 10.52
CA ALA A 556 -14.95 6.02 11.21
C ALA A 556 -14.30 5.78 12.59
N ALA A 557 -12.99 6.01 12.70
CA ALA A 557 -12.29 5.91 13.98
C ALA A 557 -12.52 7.15 14.88
N SER A 558 -12.77 8.33 14.30
CA SER A 558 -13.28 9.49 15.06
C SER A 558 -14.72 9.29 15.55
N ALA A 559 -15.56 8.55 14.81
CA ALA A 559 -16.93 8.21 15.21
C ALA A 559 -16.98 7.18 16.36
N SER A 560 -15.90 6.41 16.58
CA SER A 560 -15.67 5.69 17.85
C SER A 560 -15.26 6.61 19.02
N GLY A 561 -15.57 7.91 18.90
CA GLY A 561 -15.09 9.03 19.69
C GLY A 561 -15.45 9.03 21.17
N GLU A 562 -16.25 8.08 21.67
CA GLU A 562 -16.42 7.87 23.11
C GLU A 562 -15.07 7.63 23.81
N GLU A 563 -14.19 6.83 23.20
CA GLU A 563 -12.90 6.44 23.80
C GLU A 563 -11.86 7.59 23.81
N LEU A 564 -12.04 8.59 22.93
CA LEU A 564 -11.19 9.79 22.85
C LEU A 564 -11.79 10.96 23.65
N ALA A 565 -13.12 11.08 23.72
CA ALA A 565 -13.79 12.00 24.61
C ALA A 565 -13.52 11.63 26.08
N GLU A 566 -13.65 10.35 26.46
CA GLU A 566 -13.25 9.86 27.80
C GLU A 566 -11.77 10.13 28.11
N LEU A 567 -10.91 10.13 27.09
CA LEU A 567 -9.48 10.42 27.20
C LEU A 567 -9.20 11.91 27.39
N LEU A 568 -9.99 12.78 26.76
CA LEU A 568 -9.92 14.23 26.92
C LEU A 568 -10.51 14.66 28.28
N ASP A 569 -11.59 14.02 28.73
CA ASP A 569 -12.18 14.17 30.06
C ASP A 569 -11.19 13.73 31.16
N ASP A 570 -10.54 12.56 31.01
CA ASP A 570 -9.50 12.06 31.93
C ASP A 570 -8.26 12.97 32.01
N LEU A 571 -7.98 13.75 30.96
CA LEU A 571 -6.85 14.68 30.90
C LEU A 571 -7.19 16.06 31.48
N GLY A 572 -8.37 16.24 32.08
CA GLY A 572 -8.76 17.47 32.78
C GLY A 572 -8.90 18.67 31.86
N VAL A 573 -9.40 18.47 30.64
CA VAL A 573 -9.80 19.58 29.78
C VAL A 573 -11.22 19.97 30.18
N GLU A 574 -11.36 20.69 31.29
CA GLU A 574 -12.60 21.44 31.51
C GLU A 574 -12.80 22.34 30.29
N ALA A 575 -13.99 22.25 29.69
CA ALA A 575 -14.44 23.29 28.78
C ALA A 575 -14.55 24.55 29.63
N ASP A 576 -13.63 25.51 29.45
CA ASP A 576 -13.80 26.86 29.98
C ASP A 576 -15.03 27.47 29.29
N GLU A 577 -16.20 27.20 29.86
CA GLU A 577 -17.30 28.16 29.89
C GLU A 577 -16.86 29.28 30.84
N ASP A 578 -16.14 30.28 30.34
CA ASP A 578 -16.16 31.65 30.86
C ASP A 578 -15.44 32.59 29.87
N LEU A 579 -16.15 32.93 28.80
CA LEU A 579 -16.01 34.25 28.17
C LEU A 579 -16.79 35.23 29.05
N ASP A 580 -16.09 35.87 30.00
CA ASP A 580 -16.14 37.32 30.24
C ASP A 580 -15.51 37.69 31.59
N SER A 581 -14.72 38.76 31.56
CA SER A 581 -14.17 39.54 32.68
C SER A 581 -12.77 39.18 33.23
N PHE A 582 -12.09 40.24 33.68
CA PHE A 582 -10.72 40.36 34.21
C PHE A 582 -9.64 40.47 33.11
N GLY A 583 -9.05 41.63 32.85
CA GLY A 583 -8.70 42.71 33.78
C GLY A 583 -7.19 42.90 33.66
N THR A 584 -6.78 44.03 33.10
CA THR A 584 -5.41 44.51 33.05
C THR A 584 -4.75 44.47 34.42
N GLU A 585 -3.59 43.82 34.57
CA GLU A 585 -2.62 44.16 35.61
C GLU A 585 -1.20 43.71 35.22
N GLU A 586 -0.28 44.68 35.23
CA GLU A 586 1.16 44.55 35.08
C GLU A 586 1.77 43.84 36.31
N PRO A 587 2.87 43.08 36.20
CA PRO A 587 3.65 42.71 37.36
C PRO A 587 4.67 43.79 37.70
N SER A 588 4.43 44.41 38.86
CA SER A 588 5.34 45.26 39.59
C SER A 588 6.57 44.53 40.12
N THR A 589 7.57 45.35 40.43
CA THR A 589 8.86 45.14 41.09
C THR A 589 8.84 44.41 42.44
N ASP A 590 10.07 43.99 42.81
CA ASP A 590 10.62 43.68 44.15
C ASP A 590 10.50 42.24 44.70
N ALA A 591 11.61 41.49 44.61
CA ALA A 591 12.56 41.25 45.72
C ALA A 591 13.68 40.28 45.31
#